data_AF-A0A0D0D0M1-F1
#
_entry.id   AF-A0A0D0D0M1-F1
#
_cell.length_a   1.000
_cell.length_b   1.000
_cell.length_c   1.000
_cell.angle_alpha   90.00
_cell.angle_beta   90.00
_cell.angle_gamma   90.00
#
_symmetry.space_group_name_H-M   'P 1'
#
loop_
_entity.id
_entity.type
_entity.pdbx_description
1 polymer ?
#
loop_
_entity_poly.entity_id
_entity_poly.type
_entity_poly.pdbx_seq_one_letter_code
_entity_poly.pdbx_strand_id
1 'polypeptide(L)' 'LPKRHAAIIFQLQTGHVPLNKHLHRIAHAESPKCPGCHTRDETILHYLLECPAY' A
#
# COMPACT_ATOMS: atom_id res chain seq x y z
N LEU A 1 18.92 11.73 6.42
CA LEU A 1 17.70 11.87 5.60
C LEU A 1 16.80 12.95 6.18
N PRO A 2 16.16 13.80 5.35
CA PRO A 2 15.07 14.67 5.80
C PRO A 2 13.98 13.85 6.51
N LYS A 3 13.43 14.37 7.63
CA LYS A 3 12.47 13.64 8.49
C LYS A 3 11.30 13.02 7.71
N ARG A 4 10.77 13.74 6.71
CA ARG A 4 9.67 13.27 5.85
C ARG A 4 10.00 11.95 5.12
N HIS A 5 11.22 11.81 4.60
CA HIS A 5 11.59 10.62 3.83
C HIS A 5 11.79 9.41 4.76
N ALA A 6 12.36 9.64 5.94
CA ALA A 6 12.48 8.60 6.96
C ALA A 6 11.09 8.08 7.41
N ALA A 7 10.11 8.98 7.59
CA ALA A 7 8.75 8.61 7.93
C ALA A 7 8.08 7.75 6.83
N ILE A 8 8.24 8.12 5.55
CA ILE A 8 7.71 7.35 4.42
C ILE A 8 8.36 5.95 4.37
N ILE A 9 9.68 5.87 4.49
CA ILE A 9 10.40 4.58 4.49
C ILE A 9 9.91 3.70 5.65
N PHE A 10 9.73 4.28 6.84
CA PHE A 10 9.20 3.55 7.99
C PHE A 10 7.78 3.02 7.75
N GLN A 11 6.89 3.84 7.19
CA GLN A 11 5.52 3.42 6.84
C GLN A 11 5.52 2.29 5.80
N LEU A 12 6.40 2.36 4.81
CA LEU A 12 6.58 1.31 3.80
C LEU A 12 7.16 0.03 4.40
N GLN A 13 8.11 0.11 5.33
CA GLN A 13 8.68 -1.09 5.96
C GLN A 13 7.70 -1.78 6.91
N THR A 14 6.89 -1.01 7.64
CA THR A 14 5.97 -1.53 8.64
C THR A 14 4.59 -1.88 8.08
N GLY A 15 4.31 -1.54 6.82
CA GLY A 15 2.97 -1.73 6.25
C GLY A 15 1.92 -0.77 6.80
N HIS A 16 2.35 0.33 7.44
CA HIS A 16 1.49 1.44 7.88
C HIS A 16 1.41 2.53 6.79
N VAL A 17 1.22 2.08 5.55
CA VAL A 17 1.02 2.93 4.37
C VAL A 17 -0.46 2.84 3.97
N PRO A 18 -1.08 3.92 3.48
CA PRO A 18 -2.50 3.93 3.10
C PRO A 18 -2.76 3.16 1.78
N LEU A 19 -2.35 1.89 1.70
CA LEU A 19 -2.73 0.97 0.64
C LEU A 19 -3.98 0.20 1.05
N ASN A 20 -4.80 -0.20 0.08
CA ASN A 20 -6.10 -0.82 0.32
C ASN A 20 -6.03 -2.07 1.19
N LYS A 21 -4.95 -2.88 1.12
CA LYS A 21 -4.80 -4.00 2.05
C LYS A 21 -4.73 -3.55 3.51
N HIS A 22 -3.99 -2.49 3.80
CA HIS A 22 -3.91 -1.93 5.16
C HIS A 22 -5.25 -1.30 5.56
N LEU A 23 -5.83 -0.48 4.67
CA LEU A 23 -7.09 0.22 4.92
C LEU A 23 -8.26 -0.74 5.14
N HIS A 24 -8.36 -1.81 4.36
CA HIS A 24 -9.39 -2.84 4.53
C HIS A 24 -9.26 -3.55 5.89
N ARG A 25 -8.02 -3.83 6.34
CA ARG A 25 -7.78 -4.44 7.66
C ARG A 25 -8.27 -3.58 8.82
N ILE A 26 -8.24 -2.25 8.68
CA ILE A 26 -8.73 -1.30 9.70
C ILE A 26 -10.14 -0.79 9.38
N ALA A 27 -10.88 -1.48 8.50
CA ALA A 27 -12.24 -1.13 8.08
C ALA A 27 -12.40 0.28 7.46
N HIS A 28 -11.33 0.81 6.85
CA HIS A 28 -11.33 2.09 6.12
C HIS A 28 -11.39 1.95 4.60
N ALA A 29 -11.34 0.73 4.07
CA ALA A 29 -11.59 0.45 2.65
C ALA A 29 -12.53 -0.75 2.53
N GLU A 30 -13.40 -0.72 1.52
CA GLU A 30 -14.39 -1.78 1.26
C GLU A 30 -13.75 -3.08 0.75
N SER A 31 -12.57 -2.99 0.13
CA SER A 31 -11.87 -4.12 -0.47
C SER A 31 -10.36 -3.96 -0.32
N PRO A 32 -9.61 -5.05 -0.11
CA PRO A 32 -8.15 -5.00 -0.10
C PRO A 32 -7.53 -4.91 -1.50
N LYS A 33 -8.35 -5.02 -2.56
CA LYS A 33 -7.87 -5.09 -3.95
C LYS A 33 -7.24 -3.78 -4.41
N CYS A 34 -6.22 -3.91 -5.27
CA CYS A 34 -5.59 -2.81 -5.97
C CYS A 34 -6.60 -2.09 -6.88
N PRO A 35 -6.77 -0.77 -6.77
CA PRO A 35 -7.68 0.00 -7.59
C PRO A 35 -7.12 0.23 -9.01
N GLY A 36 -5.83 -0.03 -9.25
CA GLY A 36 -5.25 0.00 -10.59
C GLY A 36 -5.59 -1.26 -11.39
N CYS A 37 -5.07 -2.42 -10.95
CA CYS A 37 -5.20 -3.67 -11.72
C CYS A 37 -6.46 -4.49 -11.38
N HIS A 38 -7.12 -4.23 -10.24
CA HIS A 38 -8.30 -4.96 -9.74
C HIS A 38 -8.13 -6.48 -9.58
N THR A 39 -6.91 -7.01 -9.72
CA THR A 39 -6.63 -8.45 -9.78
C THR A 39 -6.07 -9.01 -8.49
N ARG A 40 -5.20 -8.26 -7.80
CA ARG A 40 -4.52 -8.66 -6.55
C ARG A 40 -4.79 -7.65 -5.44
N ASP A 41 -4.55 -8.08 -4.21
CA ASP A 41 -4.54 -7.18 -3.05
C ASP A 41 -3.45 -6.10 -3.19
N GLU A 42 -3.78 -4.88 -2.80
CA GLU A 42 -2.86 -3.76 -2.80
C GLU A 42 -1.88 -3.84 -1.63
N THR A 43 -0.89 -4.73 -1.78
CA THR A 43 0.25 -4.82 -0.85
C THR A 43 1.36 -3.86 -1.28
N ILE A 44 2.31 -3.58 -0.38
CA ILE A 44 3.51 -2.80 -0.72
C ILE A 44 4.28 -3.43 -1.88
N LEU A 45 4.46 -4.76 -1.84
CA LEU A 45 5.13 -5.50 -2.90
C LEU A 45 4.39 -5.33 -4.23
N HIS A 46 3.08 -5.52 -4.21
CA HIS A 46 2.25 -5.37 -5.39
C HIS A 46 2.34 -3.95 -5.94
N TYR A 47 2.12 -2.94 -5.11
CA TYR A 47 2.13 -1.53 -5.51
C TYR A 47 3.49 -1.07 -6.06
N LEU A 48 4.60 -1.50 -5.46
CA LEU A 48 5.93 -1.03 -5.87
C LEU A 48 6.56 -1.83 -7.01
N LEU A 49 6.29 -3.14 -7.11
CA LEU A 49 7.07 -4.05 -7.96
C LEU A 49 6.24 -4.92 -8.91
N GLU A 50 4.95 -5.15 -8.67
CA GLU A 50 4.18 -6.14 -9.44
C GLU A 50 2.98 -5.57 -10.20
N CYS A 51 2.47 -4.40 -9.81
CA CYS A 51 1.24 -3.87 -10.37
C CYS A 51 1.49 -3.40 -11.80
N PRO A 52 0.81 -3.95 -12.83
CA PRO A 52 1.01 -3.51 -14.21
C PRO A 52 0.43 -2.11 -14.50
N ALA A 53 -0.33 -1.54 -13.57
CA ALA A 53 -0.96 -0.23 -13.71
C ALA A 53 -0.07 0.94 -13.25
N TYR A 54 1.07 0.65 -12.60
CA TYR A 54 2.03 1.62 -12.04
C TYR A 54 3.44 1.28 -12.51
#